data_AF-A0A0K8PRV3-F1
#
_entry.id   AF-A0A0K8PRV3-F1
#
_cell.length_a   1.000
_cell.length_b   1.000
_cell.length_c   1.000
_cell.angle_alpha   90.00
_cell.angle_beta   90.00
_cell.angle_gamma   90.00
#
_symmetry.space_group_name_H-M   'P 1'
#
loop_
_entity.id
_entity.type
_entity.pdbx_description
1 polymer ?
#
loop_
_entity_poly.entity_id
_entity_poly.type
_entity_poly.pdbx_seq_one_letter_code
_entity_poly.pdbx_strand_id
1 'polypeptide(L)'
;MYNRNTGPMLVSDNVSVGNEQRNFDFDSGGTSVFRNNTSCDSGSNDRVIGDSDGSNQFWSGSNGSRCSSYAGALRWSFAPDGRLVVTFGGSR
;
A
#
# COMPACT_ATOMS: atom_id res chain seq x y z
N MET A 1 -17.96 -0.42 -13.04
CA MET A 1 -16.75 -0.83 -13.78
C MET A 1 -15.56 -0.62 -12.88
N TYR A 2 -14.60 -1.54 -12.82
CA TYR A 2 -13.35 -1.36 -12.09
C TYR A 2 -12.18 -1.87 -12.94
N ASN A 3 -11.01 -1.28 -12.75
CA ASN A 3 -9.80 -1.73 -13.41
C ASN A 3 -9.47 -3.13 -12.88
N ARG A 4 -9.47 -4.15 -13.75
CA ARG A 4 -9.26 -5.56 -13.37
C ARG A 4 -8.04 -6.09 -14.11
N ASN A 5 -7.05 -6.55 -13.35
CA ASN A 5 -5.98 -7.39 -13.87
C ASN A 5 -6.26 -8.84 -13.47
N THR A 6 -6.37 -9.74 -14.44
CA THR A 6 -6.63 -11.18 -14.21
C THR A 6 -5.36 -12.03 -14.20
N GLY A 7 -4.21 -11.46 -14.54
CA GLY A 7 -2.92 -12.14 -14.48
C GLY A 7 -2.25 -12.03 -13.10
N PRO A 8 -1.24 -12.88 -12.81
CA PRO A 8 -0.44 -12.75 -11.60
C PRO A 8 0.28 -11.41 -11.57
N MET A 9 0.46 -10.87 -10.36
CA MET A 9 1.24 -9.65 -10.16
C MET A 9 2.18 -9.81 -8.96
N LEU A 10 3.34 -9.15 -9.07
CA LEU A 10 4.24 -8.95 -7.94
C LEU A 10 3.97 -7.53 -7.40
N VAL A 11 3.55 -7.43 -6.15
CA VAL A 11 3.25 -6.16 -5.49
C VAL A 11 4.11 -6.03 -4.25
N SER A 12 5.08 -5.12 -4.29
CA SER A 12 5.98 -4.89 -3.17
C SER A 12 6.18 -3.42 -2.83
N ASP A 13 6.52 -3.19 -1.56
CA ASP A 13 6.97 -1.90 -1.02
C ASP A 13 5.96 -0.75 -1.20
N ASN A 14 4.68 -1.08 -1.42
CA ASN A 14 3.61 -0.10 -1.49
C ASN A 14 3.25 0.42 -0.10
N VAL A 15 2.97 1.71 -0.01
CA VAL A 15 2.37 2.34 1.17
C VAL A 15 0.99 2.87 0.85
N SER A 16 0.03 2.56 1.72
CA SER A 16 -1.34 3.07 1.71
C SER A 16 -1.55 3.91 2.96
N VAL A 17 -2.00 5.16 2.80
CA VAL A 17 -2.16 6.11 3.91
C VAL A 17 -3.51 6.80 3.80
N GLY A 18 -4.32 6.78 4.87
CA GLY A 18 -5.58 7.54 4.93
C GLY A 18 -6.63 7.07 3.93
N ASN A 19 -6.56 5.81 3.50
CA ASN A 19 -7.38 5.30 2.42
C ASN A 19 -8.42 4.32 2.98
N GLU A 20 -9.68 4.79 2.97
CA GLU A 20 -10.84 4.11 3.56
C GLU A 20 -11.53 3.16 2.57
N GLN A 21 -11.15 3.21 1.30
CA GLN A 21 -11.65 2.33 0.24
C GLN A 21 -10.90 0.98 0.20
N ARG A 22 -11.32 0.08 -0.69
CA ARG A 22 -10.62 -1.19 -0.97
C ARG A 22 -9.35 -0.89 -1.76
N ASN A 23 -8.17 -1.01 -1.16
CA ASN A 23 -6.95 -0.52 -1.82
C ASN A 23 -6.28 -1.51 -2.75
N PHE A 24 -6.40 -2.81 -2.45
CA PHE A 24 -5.59 -3.81 -3.13
C PHE A 24 -6.38 -5.08 -3.44
N ASP A 25 -7.57 -4.94 -4.03
CA ASP A 25 -8.32 -6.10 -4.53
C ASP A 25 -7.64 -6.67 -5.78
N PHE A 26 -6.65 -7.54 -5.58
CA PHE A 26 -5.96 -8.26 -6.64
C PHE A 26 -6.44 -9.70 -6.68
N ASP A 27 -7.67 -9.86 -7.14
CA ASP A 27 -8.27 -11.16 -7.41
C ASP A 27 -7.68 -11.74 -8.71
N SER A 28 -6.41 -12.18 -8.65
CA SER A 28 -5.69 -12.83 -9.76
C SER A 28 -5.84 -14.37 -9.73
N GLY A 29 -6.87 -14.88 -9.08
CA GLY A 29 -7.02 -16.33 -8.85
C GLY A 29 -5.98 -16.89 -7.87
N GLY A 30 -5.43 -16.05 -6.99
CA GLY A 30 -4.54 -16.47 -5.89
C GLY A 30 -3.06 -16.66 -6.26
N THR A 31 -2.60 -16.18 -7.42
CA THR A 31 -1.21 -16.35 -7.87
C THR A 31 -0.35 -15.09 -7.74
N SER A 32 -0.94 -13.96 -7.34
CA SER A 32 -0.18 -12.75 -7.03
C SER A 32 0.66 -12.92 -5.78
N VAL A 33 1.77 -12.20 -5.72
CA VAL A 33 2.75 -12.25 -4.65
C VAL A 33 2.87 -10.88 -3.99
N PHE A 34 2.80 -10.87 -2.66
CA PHE A 34 2.76 -9.65 -1.84
C PHE A 34 3.89 -9.64 -0.81
N ARG A 35 4.73 -8.60 -0.86
CA ARG A 35 5.88 -8.45 0.03
C ARG A 35 6.00 -7.01 0.51
N ASN A 36 6.42 -6.81 1.75
CA ASN A 36 6.80 -5.50 2.29
C ASN A 36 5.76 -4.36 2.18
N ASN A 37 4.50 -4.60 1.79
CA ASN A 37 3.54 -3.51 1.70
C ASN A 37 3.05 -3.08 3.09
N THR A 38 2.53 -1.87 3.24
CA THR A 38 2.06 -1.33 4.53
C THR A 38 0.81 -0.47 4.34
N SER A 39 -0.21 -0.69 5.18
CA SER A 39 -1.39 0.19 5.25
C SER A 39 -1.43 0.91 6.60
N CYS A 40 -1.68 2.21 6.54
CA CYS A 40 -1.63 3.15 7.65
C CYS A 40 -2.84 4.06 7.64
N ASP A 41 -3.52 4.15 8.77
CA ASP A 41 -4.73 4.97 8.89
C ASP A 41 -5.77 4.59 7.82
N SER A 42 -5.85 3.29 7.53
CA SER A 42 -6.71 2.74 6.48
C SER A 42 -7.96 2.10 7.07
N GLY A 43 -9.05 2.10 6.32
CA GLY A 43 -10.29 1.42 6.69
C GLY A 43 -10.15 -0.11 6.72
N SER A 44 -11.26 -0.80 6.99
CA SER A 44 -11.31 -2.27 7.14
C SER A 44 -11.36 -3.07 5.82
N ASN A 45 -11.00 -2.44 4.70
CA ASN A 45 -11.37 -2.93 3.37
C ASN A 45 -10.21 -3.48 2.55
N ASP A 46 -8.99 -3.49 3.07
CA ASP A 46 -7.87 -4.14 2.37
C ASP A 46 -8.14 -5.65 2.26
N ARG A 47 -7.87 -6.20 1.07
CA ARG A 47 -8.07 -7.62 0.76
C ARG A 47 -6.85 -8.13 0.04
N VAL A 48 -6.22 -9.18 0.55
CA VAL A 48 -5.03 -9.77 -0.09
C VAL A 48 -5.37 -11.21 -0.47
N ILE A 49 -5.40 -11.51 -1.77
CA ILE A 49 -5.64 -12.85 -2.31
C ILE A 49 -4.42 -13.27 -3.11
N GLY A 50 -3.58 -14.14 -2.53
CA GLY A 50 -2.34 -14.62 -3.16
C GLY A 50 -1.31 -15.06 -2.13
N ASP A 51 -0.07 -15.26 -2.59
CA ASP A 51 1.09 -15.55 -1.75
C ASP A 51 1.51 -14.28 -1.00
N SER A 52 1.23 -14.25 0.30
CA SER A 52 1.61 -13.17 1.21
C SER A 52 2.40 -13.77 2.36
N ASP A 53 3.62 -13.28 2.57
CA ASP A 53 4.41 -13.64 3.74
C ASP A 53 4.18 -12.65 4.90
N GLY A 54 4.88 -12.85 6.01
CA GLY A 54 4.78 -12.00 7.20
C GLY A 54 5.30 -10.57 7.02
N SER A 55 5.93 -10.25 5.88
CA SER A 55 6.38 -8.89 5.58
C SER A 55 5.26 -8.00 5.04
N ASN A 56 4.15 -8.57 4.58
CA ASN A 56 3.03 -7.79 4.06
C ASN A 56 2.13 -7.31 5.21
N GLN A 57 2.02 -6.00 5.38
CA GLN A 57 1.28 -5.34 6.46
C GLN A 57 0.11 -4.51 5.93
N PHE A 58 -0.56 -5.00 4.89
CA PHE A 58 -1.86 -4.44 4.52
C PHE A 58 -2.91 -4.72 5.59
N TRP A 59 -3.92 -3.86 5.68
CA TRP A 59 -4.80 -3.83 6.83
C TRP A 59 -5.63 -5.12 6.94
N SER A 60 -5.46 -5.82 8.07
CA SER A 60 -6.24 -7.01 8.43
C SER A 60 -6.96 -6.83 9.78
N GLY A 61 -7.19 -5.58 10.19
CA GLY A 61 -7.78 -5.21 11.48
C GLY A 61 -6.90 -4.28 12.32
N SER A 62 -5.66 -4.01 11.89
CA SER A 62 -4.75 -3.08 12.54
C SER A 62 -3.74 -2.47 11.56
N ASN A 63 -3.20 -1.31 11.92
CA ASN A 63 -2.15 -0.63 11.16
C ASN A 63 -0.87 -1.48 11.11
N GLY A 64 -0.13 -1.38 10.00
CA GLY A 64 1.21 -1.95 9.92
C GLY A 64 2.16 -1.34 10.94
N SER A 65 3.13 -2.12 11.43
CA SER A 65 4.08 -1.64 12.45
C SER A 65 4.99 -0.51 11.96
N ARG A 66 5.08 -0.31 10.64
CA ARG A 66 5.88 0.74 10.00
C ARG A 66 5.16 2.08 9.89
N CYS A 67 3.91 2.19 10.33
CA CYS A 67 3.10 3.39 10.11
C CYS A 67 3.62 4.66 10.77
N SER A 68 4.43 4.54 11.82
CA SER A 68 5.14 5.68 12.40
C SER A 68 6.05 6.40 11.39
N SER A 69 6.61 5.68 10.41
CA SER A 69 7.45 6.24 9.34
C SER A 69 6.66 7.02 8.28
N TYR A 70 5.34 6.88 8.25
CA TYR A 70 4.46 7.48 7.23
C TYR A 70 3.45 8.47 7.85
N ALA A 71 3.72 8.91 9.07
CA ALA A 71 2.93 9.94 9.74
C ALA A 71 3.12 11.32 9.09
N GLY A 72 2.15 12.21 9.31
CA GLY A 72 2.21 13.59 8.85
C GLY A 72 1.72 13.82 7.43
N ALA A 73 2.03 15.01 6.89
CA ALA A 73 1.59 15.44 5.58
C ALA A 73 2.40 14.76 4.46
N LEU A 74 1.70 14.32 3.41
CA LEU A 74 2.31 13.84 2.17
C LEU A 74 2.74 15.05 1.33
N ARG A 75 4.02 15.09 0.94
CA ARG A 75 4.56 16.09 0.00
C ARG A 75 5.27 15.37 -1.13
N TRP A 76 5.25 15.98 -2.32
CA TRP A 76 5.96 15.46 -3.47
C TRP A 76 6.52 16.58 -4.34
N SER A 77 7.63 16.29 -5.02
CA SER A 77 8.27 17.17 -6.00
C SER A 77 9.13 16.35 -6.97
N PHE A 78 9.52 16.96 -8.10
CA PHE A 78 10.55 16.41 -8.98
C PHE A 78 11.90 17.07 -8.67
N ALA A 79 12.94 16.27 -8.50
CA ALA A 79 14.31 16.75 -8.41
C ALA A 79 14.82 17.22 -9.79
N PRO A 80 15.92 18.00 -9.85
CA PRO A 80 16.46 18.49 -11.12
C PRO A 80 16.84 17.40 -12.13
N ASP A 81 17.11 16.18 -11.66
CA ASP A 81 17.40 14.99 -12.45
C ASP A 81 16.14 14.23 -12.93
N GLY A 82 14.95 14.74 -12.61
CA GLY A 82 13.67 14.15 -12.98
C GLY A 82 13.14 13.08 -12.01
N ARG A 83 13.84 12.80 -10.90
CA ARG A 83 13.36 11.84 -9.89
C ARG A 83 12.16 12.39 -9.12
N LEU A 84 11.10 11.59 -8.97
CA LEU A 84 10.02 11.86 -8.03
C LEU A 84 10.52 11.69 -6.59
N VAL A 85 10.45 12.75 -5.81
CA VAL A 85 10.72 12.77 -4.37
C VAL A 85 9.38 12.80 -3.65
N VAL A 86 9.19 11.87 -2.73
CA VAL A 86 8.00 11.79 -1.87
C VAL A 86 8.47 11.84 -0.42
N THR A 87 7.86 12.70 0.38
CA THR A 87 8.15 12.81 1.82
C THR A 87 6.88 12.74 2.65
N PHE A 88 7.05 12.19 3.85
CA PHE A 88 6.03 12.13 4.90
C PHE A 88 6.56 12.91 6.10
N GLY A 89 5.80 13.87 6.63
CA GLY A 89 6.20 14.61 7.83
C GLY A 89 5.38 15.88 8.09
N GLY A 90 5.59 16.49 9.26
CA GLY A 90 4.80 17.63 9.76
C GLY A 90 3.44 17.22 10.35
N SER A 91 2.70 18.17 10.91
CA SER A 91 1.35 17.96 11.44
C SER A 91 0.32 17.86 10.30
N ARG A 92 -0.67 16.97 10.43
CA ARG A 92 -1.82 16.87 9.51
C ARG A 92 -2.85 17.95 9.80
#